data_AF-A0A538Q986-F1
#
_entry.id   AF-A0A538Q986-F1
#
_cell.length_a   1.000
_cell.length_b   1.000
_cell.length_c   1.000
_cell.angle_alpha   90.00
_cell.angle_beta   90.00
_cell.angle_gamma   90.00
#
_symmetry.space_group_name_H-M   'P 1'
#
loop_
_entity.id
_entity.type
_entity.pdbx_description
1 polymer ?
#
loop_
_entity_poly.entity_id
_entity_poly.type
_entity_poly.pdbx_seq_one_letter_code
_entity_poly.pdbx_strand_id
1 'polypeptide(L)'
;MACCPDDQLCEHCYGRELVVKRRQARVIGQCWAERICRGELRAQAAWPEHGARTMRIARRLVGTLVKDPRLLDDLAAACSRGAAAWWERRPPRYRV
;
A
#
# COMPACT_ATOMS: atom_id res chain seq x y z
N MET A 1 1.92 1.68 30.12
CA MET A 1 1.37 0.31 30.01
C MET A 1 1.18 -0.01 28.53
N ALA A 2 2.01 -0.87 27.96
CA ALA A 2 1.74 -1.44 26.65
C ALA A 2 0.59 -2.45 26.83
N CYS A 3 -0.54 -2.23 26.15
CA CYS A 3 -1.76 -3.01 26.32
C CYS A 3 -1.70 -4.38 25.62
N CYS A 4 -0.60 -4.72 24.95
CA CYS A 4 -0.45 -5.92 24.14
C CYS A 4 0.98 -6.51 24.25
N PRO A 5 1.15 -7.84 24.29
CA PRO A 5 2.47 -8.48 24.22
C PRO A 5 3.06 -8.37 22.80
N ASP A 6 4.39 -8.19 22.75
CA ASP A 6 5.28 -8.13 21.57
C ASP A 6 4.64 -7.74 20.22
N ASP A 7 4.21 -8.72 19.43
CA ASP A 7 3.91 -8.58 18.00
C ASP A 7 2.41 -8.77 17.64
N GLN A 8 1.55 -8.98 18.63
CA GLN A 8 0.11 -9.16 18.41
C GLN A 8 -0.70 -8.10 19.14
N LEU A 9 -1.43 -7.29 18.38
CA LEU A 9 -2.27 -6.25 18.94
C LEU A 9 -3.58 -6.86 19.44
N CYS A 10 -4.12 -6.38 20.55
CA CYS A 10 -5.52 -6.66 20.88
C CYS A 10 -6.43 -5.99 19.83
N GLU A 11 -7.69 -6.43 19.69
CA GLU A 11 -8.61 -5.94 18.66
C GLU A 11 -8.78 -4.41 18.66
N HIS A 12 -8.77 -3.78 19.84
CA HIS A 12 -8.84 -2.33 19.96
C HIS A 12 -7.59 -1.63 19.41
N CYS A 13 -6.40 -2.13 19.77
CA CYS A 13 -5.14 -1.60 19.26
C CYS A 13 -4.96 -1.92 17.76
N TYR A 14 -5.43 -3.07 17.30
CA TYR A 14 -5.44 -3.46 15.89
C TYR A 14 -6.22 -2.45 15.05
N GLY A 15 -7.47 -2.14 15.44
CA GLY A 15 -8.30 -1.19 14.71
C GLY A 15 -7.68 0.21 14.65
N ARG A 16 -7.11 0.67 15.77
CA ARG A 16 -6.43 1.98 15.82
C ARG A 16 -5.18 2.02 14.93
N GLU A 17 -4.32 1.01 15.03
CA GLU A 17 -3.10 0.91 14.23
C GLU A 17 -3.43 0.82 12.75
N LEU A 18 -4.43 0.02 12.38
CA LEU A 18 -4.92 -0.11 11.02
C LEU A 18 -5.34 1.24 10.45
N VAL A 19 -6.15 2.02 11.18
CA VAL A 19 -6.60 3.35 10.73
C VAL A 19 -5.41 4.29 10.51
N VAL A 20 -4.46 4.33 11.45
CA VAL A 20 -3.29 5.21 11.36
C VAL A 20 -2.39 4.82 10.18
N LYS A 21 -2.06 3.54 10.05
CA LYS A 21 -1.13 3.02 9.04
C LYS A 21 -1.74 2.96 7.65
N ARG A 22 -3.07 2.86 7.52
CA ARG A 22 -3.76 2.84 6.22
C ARG A 22 -3.49 4.10 5.40
N ARG A 23 -3.36 5.28 6.02
CA ARG A 23 -2.98 6.51 5.31
C ARG A 23 -1.54 6.46 4.81
N GLN A 24 -0.61 5.96 5.63
CA GLN A 24 0.79 5.79 5.24
C GLN A 24 0.94 4.79 4.09
N ALA A 25 0.26 3.64 4.17
CA ALA A 25 0.24 2.64 3.10
C ALA A 25 -0.26 3.22 1.78
N ARG A 26 -1.32 4.04 1.78
CA ARG A 26 -1.81 4.73 0.58
C ARG A 26 -0.74 5.63 -0.04
N VAL A 27 -0.02 6.41 0.77
CA VAL A 27 1.05 7.30 0.28
C VAL A 27 2.21 6.49 -0.31
N ILE A 28 2.62 5.40 0.34
CA ILE A 28 3.62 4.47 -0.22
C ILE A 28 3.19 3.96 -1.59
N GLY A 29 1.92 3.58 -1.73
CA GLY A 29 1.34 3.17 -3.00
C GLY A 29 1.43 4.24 -4.09
N GLN A 30 1.11 5.49 -3.77
CA GLN A 30 1.19 6.61 -4.72
C GLN A 30 2.63 6.83 -5.19
N CYS A 31 3.60 6.88 -4.26
CA CYS A 31 5.02 7.03 -4.59
C CYS A 31 5.54 5.86 -5.43
N TRP A 32 5.09 4.65 -5.12
CA TRP A 32 5.43 3.46 -5.87
C TRP A 32 4.90 3.52 -7.31
N ALA A 33 3.63 3.88 -7.49
CA ALA A 33 3.02 4.07 -8.80
C ALA A 33 3.78 5.12 -9.62
N GLU A 34 4.12 6.25 -9.00
CA GLU A 34 4.91 7.29 -9.66
C GLU A 34 6.27 6.78 -10.14
N ARG A 35 6.99 6.04 -9.28
CA ARG A 35 8.31 5.48 -9.63
C ARG A 35 8.21 4.50 -10.80
N ILE A 36 7.20 3.64 -10.79
CA ILE A 36 6.95 2.67 -11.86
C ILE A 36 6.52 3.35 -13.16
N CYS A 37 5.71 4.41 -13.07
CA CYS A 37 5.23 5.16 -14.23
C CYS A 37 6.35 5.90 -14.96
N ARG A 38 7.39 6.33 -14.22
CA ARG A 38 8.63 6.88 -14.80
C ARG A 38 9.50 5.83 -15.50
N GLY A 39 9.22 4.54 -15.31
CA GLY A 39 10.02 3.41 -15.80
C GLY A 39 9.17 2.36 -16.54
N GLU A 40 9.23 1.11 -16.06
CA GLU A 40 8.77 -0.10 -16.74
C GLU A 40 7.33 -0.07 -17.28
N LEU A 41 6.39 0.64 -16.62
CA LEU A 41 4.97 0.55 -16.96
C LEU A 41 4.41 1.84 -17.58
N ARG A 42 5.27 2.73 -18.11
CA ARG A 42 4.84 4.01 -18.69
C ARG A 42 3.72 3.88 -19.73
N ALA A 43 3.69 2.77 -20.47
CA ALA A 43 2.71 2.48 -21.52
C ALA A 43 1.47 1.68 -21.05
N GLN A 44 1.35 1.33 -19.77
CA GLN A 44 0.17 0.61 -19.28
C GLN A 44 -1.03 1.54 -19.14
N ALA A 45 -2.16 1.13 -19.73
CA ALA A 45 -3.42 1.86 -19.66
C ALA A 45 -3.92 2.01 -18.21
N ALA A 46 -3.87 0.91 -17.44
CA ALA A 46 -4.41 0.83 -16.09
C ALA A 46 -3.43 0.19 -15.11
N TRP A 47 -3.60 0.50 -13.83
CA TRP A 47 -2.84 -0.11 -12.75
C TRP A 47 -3.40 -1.51 -12.42
N PRO A 48 -2.57 -2.56 -12.32
CA PRO A 48 -3.02 -3.91 -12.02
C PRO A 48 -3.32 -4.10 -10.52
N GLU A 49 -4.29 -3.36 -9.98
CA GLU A 49 -4.56 -3.19 -8.55
C GLU A 49 -4.67 -4.51 -7.76
N HIS A 50 -5.30 -5.53 -8.33
CA HIS A 50 -5.53 -6.82 -7.65
C HIS A 50 -4.65 -7.96 -8.19
N GLY A 51 -3.69 -7.67 -9.07
CA GLY A 51 -2.80 -8.68 -9.62
C GLY A 51 -1.96 -9.35 -8.54
N ALA A 52 -1.78 -10.69 -8.62
CA ALA A 52 -0.99 -11.44 -7.65
C ALA A 52 0.45 -10.91 -7.49
N ARG A 53 1.06 -10.44 -8.59
CA ARG A 53 2.37 -9.77 -8.57
C ARG A 53 2.31 -8.43 -7.83
N THR A 54 1.31 -7.60 -8.13
CA THR A 54 1.09 -6.29 -7.49
C THR A 54 0.93 -6.44 -5.98
N MET A 55 0.09 -7.38 -5.54
CA MET A 55 -0.15 -7.62 -4.12
C MET A 55 1.09 -8.15 -3.40
N ARG A 56 1.90 -9.00 -4.06
CA ARG A 56 3.18 -9.45 -3.51
C ARG A 56 4.16 -8.28 -3.28
N ILE A 57 4.24 -7.36 -4.23
CA ILE A 57 5.09 -6.16 -4.10
C ILE A 57 4.52 -5.23 -3.04
N ALA A 58 3.21 -5.00 -3.01
CA ALA A 58 2.55 -4.16 -2.03
C ALA A 58 2.81 -4.63 -0.60
N ARG A 59 2.72 -5.95 -0.33
CA ARG A 59 3.11 -6.56 0.96
C ARG A 59 4.56 -6.26 1.32
N ARG A 60 5.49 -6.42 0.38
CA ARG A 60 6.91 -6.12 0.60
C ARG A 60 7.14 -4.64 0.95
N LEU A 61 6.42 -3.73 0.29
CA LEU A 61 6.56 -2.29 0.51
C LEU A 61 6.03 -1.83 1.86
N VAL A 62 4.92 -2.40 2.32
CA VAL A 62 4.32 -2.04 3.61
C VAL A 62 4.83 -2.89 4.78
N GLY A 63 5.57 -3.97 4.51
CA GLY A 63 6.00 -4.93 5.54
C GLY A 63 6.76 -4.29 6.70
N THR A 64 7.53 -3.23 6.45
CA THR A 64 8.25 -2.48 7.50
C THR A 64 7.35 -1.59 8.35
N LEU A 65 6.11 -1.34 7.94
CA LEU A 65 5.10 -0.62 8.73
C LEU A 65 4.33 -1.55 9.67
N VAL A 66 4.45 -2.86 9.49
CA VAL A 66 3.60 -3.85 10.15
C VAL A 66 4.28 -4.36 11.41
N LYS A 67 3.66 -4.10 12.56
CA LYS A 67 4.03 -4.77 13.81
C LYS A 67 3.29 -6.10 13.97
N ASP A 68 2.01 -6.14 13.61
CA ASP A 68 1.15 -7.33 13.65
C ASP A 68 0.90 -7.88 12.25
N PRO A 69 1.34 -9.11 11.92
CA PRO A 69 1.18 -9.71 10.59
C PRO A 69 -0.25 -9.68 10.04
N ARG A 70 -1.27 -9.67 10.91
CA ARG A 70 -2.68 -9.59 10.50
C ARG A 70 -3.04 -8.27 9.81
N LEU A 71 -2.23 -7.22 9.96
CA LEU A 71 -2.41 -5.94 9.27
C LEU A 71 -1.86 -5.96 7.83
N LEU A 72 -1.03 -6.95 7.48
CA LEU A 72 -0.24 -6.92 6.26
C LEU A 72 -1.11 -6.88 5.00
N ASP A 73 -2.13 -7.72 4.92
CA ASP A 73 -3.01 -7.79 3.75
C ASP A 73 -3.88 -6.53 3.60
N ASP A 74 -4.40 -6.02 4.72
CA ASP A 74 -5.17 -4.76 4.74
C ASP A 74 -4.35 -3.55 4.29
N LEU A 75 -3.10 -3.47 4.76
CA LEU A 75 -2.18 -2.40 4.39
C LEU A 75 -1.67 -2.58 2.96
N ALA A 76 -1.43 -3.81 2.51
CA ALA A 76 -1.09 -4.08 1.11
C ALA A 76 -2.22 -3.67 0.17
N ALA A 77 -3.48 -3.96 0.52
CA ALA A 77 -4.64 -3.52 -0.24
C ALA A 77 -4.77 -1.99 -0.24
N ALA A 78 -4.50 -1.32 0.90
CA ALA A 78 -4.49 0.14 0.97
C ALA A 78 -3.37 0.76 0.12
N CYS A 79 -2.20 0.13 0.08
CA CYS A 79 -1.08 0.50 -0.77
C CYS A 79 -1.46 0.36 -2.25
N SER A 80 -2.02 -0.79 -2.67
CA SER A 80 -2.43 -0.99 -4.06
C SER A 80 -3.50 0.01 -4.51
N ARG A 81 -4.51 0.28 -3.67
CA ARG A 81 -5.50 1.35 -3.91
C ARG A 81 -4.87 2.73 -4.06
N GLY A 82 -3.89 3.05 -3.21
CA GLY A 82 -3.16 4.33 -3.31
C GLY A 82 -2.42 4.46 -4.65
N ALA A 83 -1.82 3.36 -5.10
CA ALA A 83 -1.14 3.28 -6.39
C ALA A 83 -2.11 3.44 -7.57
N ALA A 84 -3.24 2.73 -7.56
CA ALA A 84 -4.29 2.86 -8.57
C ALA A 84 -4.83 4.31 -8.65
N ALA A 85 -5.16 4.89 -7.49
CA ALA A 85 -5.67 6.27 -7.42
C ALA A 85 -4.65 7.32 -7.91
N TRP A 86 -3.34 7.08 -7.76
CA TRP A 86 -2.33 7.93 -8.39
C TRP A 86 -2.31 7.72 -9.91
N TRP A 87 -2.38 6.46 -10.35
CA TRP A 87 -2.33 6.10 -11.77
C TRP A 87 -3.46 6.73 -12.58
N GLU A 88 -4.68 6.75 -12.04
CA GLU A 88 -5.85 7.41 -12.66
C GLU A 88 -5.64 8.92 -12.76
N ARG A 89 -5.09 9.53 -11.71
CA ARG A 89 -4.84 10.98 -11.62
C ARG A 89 -3.49 11.38 -12.21
N ARG A 90 -2.76 10.47 -12.85
CA ARG A 90 -1.37 10.71 -13.28
C ARG A 90 -1.30 11.91 -14.22
N PRO A 91 -0.31 12.80 -14.06
CA PRO A 91 -0.13 13.96 -14.94
C PRO A 91 -0.08 13.60 -16.43
N PRO A 92 -0.53 14.48 -17.33
CA PRO A 92 -0.51 14.24 -18.78
C PRO A 92 0.86 13.84 -19.34
N ARG A 93 1.96 14.37 -18.77
CA ARG A 93 3.34 13.98 -19.15
C ARG A 93 3.66 12.48 -19.01
N TYR A 94 2.84 11.76 -18.25
CA TYR A 94 2.93 10.31 -18.01
C TYR A 94 1.81 9.51 -18.70
N ARG A 95 0.97 10.16 -19.51
CA ARG A 95 -0.04 9.50 -20.34
C ARG A 95 0.52 9.46 -21.77
N VAL A 96 1.29 8.40 -22.06
CA VAL A 96 1.81 8.12 -23.41
C VAL A 96 0.79 7.24 -24.13
#